data_AF-A0AAD8HUR6-F1
#
_entry.id   AF-A0AAD8HUR6-F1
#
_cell.length_a   1.000
_cell.length_b   1.000
_cell.length_c   1.000
_cell.angle_alpha   90.00
_cell.angle_beta   90.00
_cell.angle_gamma   90.00
#
_symmetry.space_group_name_H-M   'P 1'
#
loop_
_entity.id
_entity.type
_entity.pdbx_description
1 polymer ?
#
loop_
_entity_poly.entity_id
_entity_poly.type
_entity_poly.pdbx_seq_one_letter_code
_entity_poly.pdbx_strand_id
1 'polypeptide(L)'
;MYSRRGGGGGSKAEMIKDNRNKQINDALDKHLERSSPSSSRGGGGLVFKDKDRVSVLSGNGKASLQQKLIEESETDSEESDVSGSDGVDSSWISWFCNLRGNEFFCEVDEDYIQDDFNLCGLSSQVPYYDHALDLILDLESSAGDVFTEEQHDLVETAAEMLYGLIHVRYVLTTKGLAAMLEKYKNVEFGRCPRVCCSGQPCLAVGQSDIPRQSTVKIYCPKCEDIYAPRSRHQDNLDGAYFGTTFTHLFLMTYGHLKPQKRLTSYIPRVFGFKVHKP
;
A
#
# COMPACT_ATOMS: atom_id res chain seq x y z
N MET A 1 -2.97 -44.85 -15.66
CA MET A 1 -1.85 -43.97 -16.08
C MET A 1 -2.51 -42.78 -16.76
N TYR A 2 -2.48 -41.54 -16.27
CA TYR A 2 -1.33 -40.74 -15.84
C TYR A 2 -1.68 -39.70 -14.77
N SER A 3 -0.67 -39.38 -13.96
CA SER A 3 -0.65 -38.51 -12.78
C SER A 3 -0.81 -37.02 -13.05
N ARG A 4 -1.31 -36.33 -12.02
CA ARG A 4 -1.07 -34.92 -11.69
C ARG A 4 0.39 -34.51 -11.92
N ARG A 5 0.61 -33.31 -12.47
CA ARG A 5 1.77 -32.47 -12.18
C ARG A 5 1.32 -31.02 -12.07
N GLY A 6 1.39 -30.48 -10.86
CA GLY A 6 1.42 -29.05 -10.62
C GLY A 6 2.78 -28.49 -11.04
N GLY A 7 2.78 -27.26 -11.53
CA GLY A 7 3.97 -26.50 -11.85
C GLY A 7 3.69 -25.02 -11.65
N GLY A 8 3.91 -24.54 -10.42
CA GLY A 8 4.09 -23.12 -10.15
C GLY A 8 5.60 -22.87 -10.09
N GLY A 9 6.18 -22.42 -11.20
CA GLY A 9 7.57 -21.99 -11.25
C GLY A 9 7.63 -20.49 -11.01
N GLY A 10 7.99 -20.10 -9.79
CA GLY A 10 8.62 -18.79 -9.56
C GLY A 10 10.06 -18.86 -10.08
N SER A 11 10.54 -17.79 -10.69
CA SER A 11 11.89 -17.75 -11.25
C SER A 11 12.94 -17.93 -10.15
N LYS A 12 14.00 -18.69 -10.41
CA LYS A 12 15.07 -19.00 -9.44
C LYS A 12 15.71 -17.74 -8.83
N ALA A 13 15.73 -16.62 -9.57
CA ALA A 13 16.20 -15.32 -9.09
C ALA A 13 15.25 -14.66 -8.07
N GLU A 14 13.93 -14.83 -8.24
CA GLU A 14 12.88 -14.32 -7.36
C GLU A 14 12.92 -15.05 -6.01
N MET A 15 13.08 -16.38 -6.03
CA MET A 15 13.27 -17.19 -4.82
C MET A 15 14.57 -16.87 -4.06
N ILE A 16 15.64 -16.48 -4.77
CA ILE A 16 16.91 -16.09 -4.15
C ILE A 16 16.78 -14.71 -3.50
N LYS A 17 16.12 -13.75 -4.16
CA LYS A 17 15.85 -12.41 -3.60
C LYS A 17 14.94 -12.51 -2.37
N ASP A 18 13.87 -13.31 -2.42
CA ASP A 18 12.97 -13.53 -1.28
C ASP A 18 13.69 -14.15 -0.07
N ASN A 19 14.59 -15.10 -0.30
CA ASN A 19 15.32 -15.76 0.78
C ASN A 19 16.42 -14.86 1.37
N ARG A 20 17.06 -14.02 0.54
CA ARG A 20 18.02 -13.00 0.98
C ARG A 20 17.32 -11.90 1.78
N ASN A 21 16.19 -11.39 1.30
CA ASN A 21 15.36 -10.41 1.99
C ASN A 21 14.89 -10.93 3.35
N LYS A 22 14.53 -12.22 3.44
CA LYS A 22 14.18 -12.84 4.72
C LYS A 22 15.35 -12.88 5.70
N GLN A 23 16.54 -13.29 5.25
CA GLN A 23 17.74 -13.31 6.09
C GLN A 23 18.17 -11.90 6.55
N ILE A 24 18.01 -10.90 5.69
CA ILE A 24 18.31 -9.50 6.01
C ILE A 24 17.30 -8.94 7.02
N ASN A 25 16.01 -9.22 6.84
CA ASN A 25 14.96 -8.84 7.80
C ASN A 25 15.21 -9.47 9.18
N ASP A 26 15.65 -10.73 9.24
CA ASP A 26 16.02 -11.39 10.49
C ASP A 26 17.24 -10.73 11.17
N ALA A 27 18.18 -10.17 10.40
CA ALA A 27 19.33 -9.44 10.92
C ALA A 27 18.94 -8.05 11.44
N LEU A 28 18.01 -7.40 10.74
CA LEU A 28 17.41 -6.12 11.12
C LEU A 28 16.64 -6.21 12.45
N ASP A 29 15.88 -7.29 12.64
CA ASP A 29 15.15 -7.54 13.89
C ASP A 29 16.05 -7.72 15.10
N LYS A 30 17.18 -8.42 14.94
CA LYS A 30 18.19 -8.54 16.01
C LYS A 30 18.79 -7.19 16.41
N HIS A 31 18.84 -6.24 15.48
CA HIS A 31 19.30 -4.88 15.77
C HIS A 31 18.23 -4.09 16.54
N LEU A 32 16.95 -4.23 16.17
CA LEU A 32 15.84 -3.50 16.82
C LEU A 32 15.49 -4.01 18.22
N GLU A 33 15.58 -5.33 18.45
CA GLU A 33 15.41 -5.89 19.80
C GLU A 33 16.51 -5.43 20.77
N ARG A 34 17.70 -5.09 20.25
CA ARG A 34 18.80 -4.53 21.05
C ARG A 34 18.59 -3.07 21.46
N SER A 35 17.71 -2.35 20.77
CA SER A 35 17.54 -0.89 20.88
C SER A 35 16.37 -0.45 21.76
N SER A 36 15.56 -1.36 22.31
CA SER A 36 14.32 -1.00 23.02
C SER A 36 14.49 -0.93 24.54
N PRO A 37 14.31 0.24 25.19
CA PRO A 37 13.97 0.34 26.60
C PRO A 37 12.45 0.33 26.81
N SER A 38 12.02 -0.19 27.95
CA SER A 38 10.63 -0.49 28.33
C SER A 38 9.85 0.74 28.85
N SER A 39 8.63 0.91 28.34
CA SER A 39 7.40 1.51 28.92
C SER A 39 7.46 2.67 29.94
N SER A 40 6.68 3.75 29.72
CA SER A 40 5.55 4.14 30.61
C SER A 40 4.75 5.40 30.19
N ARG A 41 3.42 5.21 30.14
CA ARG A 41 2.26 6.03 30.61
C ARG A 41 2.24 7.58 30.56
N GLY A 42 1.08 8.07 30.10
CA GLY A 42 0.42 9.34 30.51
C GLY A 42 0.28 10.30 29.32
N GLY A 43 -0.87 10.81 28.89
CA GLY A 43 -2.14 11.09 29.56
C GLY A 43 -2.40 12.61 29.47
N GLY A 44 -3.47 13.03 28.79
CA GLY A 44 -3.96 14.42 28.85
C GLY A 44 -4.36 15.01 27.49
N GLY A 45 -5.68 15.10 27.26
CA GLY A 45 -6.24 15.82 26.12
C GLY A 45 -6.37 17.32 26.39
N LEU A 46 -6.55 18.11 25.32
CA LEU A 46 -7.13 19.43 25.39
C LEU A 46 -8.02 19.69 24.16
N VAL A 47 -9.21 20.19 24.49
CA VAL A 47 -10.30 20.64 23.63
C VAL A 47 -10.06 22.10 23.27
N PHE A 48 -10.30 22.50 22.01
CA PHE A 48 -10.71 23.88 21.69
C PHE A 48 -11.72 23.90 20.54
N LYS A 49 -12.56 24.94 20.58
CA LYS A 49 -13.96 25.00 20.13
C LYS A 49 -14.12 26.03 18.99
N ASP A 50 -15.11 25.77 18.15
CA ASP A 50 -15.72 26.53 17.04
C ASP A 50 -15.67 28.07 17.00
N LYS A 51 -15.68 28.59 15.75
CA LYS A 51 -16.57 29.62 15.12
C LYS A 51 -15.80 30.43 14.05
N ASP A 52 -16.34 30.94 12.94
CA ASP A 52 -17.70 31.14 12.44
C ASP A 52 -17.69 31.23 10.88
N ARG A 53 -18.89 31.09 10.30
CA ARG A 53 -19.36 31.13 8.89
C ARG A 53 -19.08 32.42 8.09
N VAL A 54 -19.16 32.36 6.74
CA VAL A 54 -20.07 33.07 5.77
C VAL A 54 -19.78 32.49 4.33
N SER A 55 -20.59 31.63 3.67
CA SER A 55 -21.77 31.77 2.75
C SER A 55 -21.60 32.47 1.39
N VAL A 56 -22.37 31.97 0.37
CA VAL A 56 -22.75 32.52 -0.97
C VAL A 56 -21.87 32.00 -2.14
N LEU A 57 -22.30 31.43 -3.30
CA LEU A 57 -23.56 31.30 -4.04
C LEU A 57 -23.58 30.10 -5.01
N SER A 58 -24.76 29.86 -5.59
CA SER A 58 -25.27 28.69 -6.33
C SER A 58 -25.00 28.71 -7.86
N GLY A 59 -25.06 27.55 -8.52
CA GLY A 59 -25.08 27.41 -9.98
C GLY A 59 -25.38 25.98 -10.47
N ASN A 60 -26.60 25.76 -10.98
CA ASN A 60 -27.15 24.50 -11.50
C ASN A 60 -26.54 24.09 -12.86
N GLY A 61 -26.53 22.78 -13.17
CA GLY A 61 -26.39 22.26 -14.53
C GLY A 61 -26.51 20.73 -14.63
N LYS A 62 -27.31 20.23 -15.58
CA LYS A 62 -27.85 18.87 -15.66
C LYS A 62 -26.98 17.87 -16.44
N ALA A 63 -27.16 16.60 -16.07
CA ALA A 63 -27.03 15.33 -16.79
C ALA A 63 -26.67 15.30 -18.29
N SER A 64 -25.84 14.31 -18.67
CA SER A 64 -26.11 13.42 -19.81
C SER A 64 -25.30 12.12 -19.73
N LEU A 65 -26.00 11.01 -19.88
CA LEU A 65 -25.50 9.67 -20.16
C LEU A 65 -24.98 9.60 -21.61
N GLN A 66 -23.92 8.83 -21.88
CA GLN A 66 -23.93 7.99 -23.08
C GLN A 66 -23.05 6.75 -22.94
N GLN A 67 -23.72 5.63 -23.12
CA GLN A 67 -23.23 4.27 -23.25
C GLN A 67 -22.58 4.06 -24.63
N LYS A 68 -21.43 3.37 -24.69
CA LYS A 68 -21.06 2.59 -25.89
C LYS A 68 -20.26 1.35 -25.48
N LEU A 69 -20.89 0.20 -25.71
CA LEU A 69 -20.26 -1.12 -25.76
C LEU A 69 -19.64 -1.31 -27.14
N ILE A 70 -18.57 -2.12 -27.26
CA ILE A 70 -18.48 -3.31 -28.14
C ILE A 70 -17.02 -3.84 -28.17
N GLU A 71 -16.95 -5.12 -27.79
CA GLU A 71 -16.17 -6.28 -28.28
C GLU A 71 -14.63 -6.33 -28.36
N GLU A 72 -14.19 -7.52 -27.94
CA GLU A 72 -12.88 -8.15 -27.93
C GLU A 72 -12.37 -8.46 -29.34
N SER A 73 -11.05 -8.41 -29.52
CA SER A 73 -10.34 -9.38 -30.36
C SER A 73 -8.86 -9.46 -29.98
N GLU A 74 -8.47 -10.66 -29.58
CA GLU A 74 -7.09 -11.14 -29.42
C GLU A 74 -6.28 -10.93 -30.70
N THR A 75 -5.10 -10.33 -30.59
CA THR A 75 -4.05 -10.43 -31.62
C THR A 75 -2.69 -10.52 -30.93
N ASP A 76 -2.12 -11.72 -31.00
CA ASP A 76 -0.76 -12.07 -30.65
C ASP A 76 0.15 -11.59 -31.78
N SER A 77 1.11 -10.71 -31.48
CA SER A 77 2.16 -10.27 -32.40
C SER A 77 3.37 -9.88 -31.56
N GLU A 78 4.46 -10.59 -31.80
CA GLU A 78 5.73 -10.45 -31.10
C GLU A 78 6.51 -9.22 -31.60
N GLU A 79 7.79 -9.14 -31.24
CA GLU A 79 8.79 -8.13 -31.60
C GLU A 79 8.70 -6.73 -30.95
N SER A 80 9.28 -6.67 -29.74
CA SER A 80 10.19 -5.64 -29.23
C SER A 80 10.42 -4.38 -30.07
N ASP A 81 9.95 -3.25 -29.53
CA ASP A 81 10.64 -1.97 -29.66
C ASP A 81 10.96 -1.44 -28.25
N VAL A 82 12.25 -1.46 -27.91
CA VAL A 82 12.81 -0.63 -26.83
C VAL A 82 12.64 0.82 -27.28
N SER A 83 11.51 1.42 -26.89
CA SER A 83 11.38 2.86 -26.90
C SER A 83 12.14 3.38 -25.69
N GLY A 84 13.44 3.63 -25.89
CA GLY A 84 14.22 4.50 -25.02
C GLY A 84 13.64 5.90 -25.10
N SER A 85 12.59 6.15 -24.32
CA SER A 85 11.99 7.46 -24.12
C SER A 85 12.83 8.19 -23.09
N ASP A 86 13.58 9.19 -23.56
CA ASP A 86 14.07 10.37 -22.85
C ASP A 86 14.13 10.23 -21.32
N GLY A 87 15.33 9.91 -20.82
CA GLY A 87 15.64 9.78 -19.41
C GLY A 87 15.37 11.06 -18.63
N VAL A 88 14.14 11.19 -18.13
CA VAL A 88 13.95 11.67 -16.78
C VAL A 88 14.59 10.61 -15.89
N ASP A 89 15.65 10.97 -15.16
CA ASP A 89 16.11 10.13 -14.06
C ASP A 89 14.88 9.84 -13.19
N SER A 90 14.42 8.60 -13.21
CA SER A 90 13.30 8.20 -12.34
C SER A 90 13.84 8.26 -10.93
N SER A 91 13.27 9.13 -10.10
CA SER A 91 13.64 9.21 -8.68
C SER A 91 13.49 7.85 -8.01
N TRP A 92 14.20 7.64 -6.90
CA TRP A 92 14.11 6.43 -6.11
C TRP A 92 12.66 6.12 -5.72
N ILE A 93 11.88 7.16 -5.36
CA ILE A 93 10.47 7.05 -5.00
C ILE A 93 9.63 6.51 -6.16
N SER A 94 9.75 7.13 -7.34
CA SER A 94 9.06 6.68 -8.55
C SER A 94 9.46 5.25 -8.92
N TRP A 95 10.76 4.94 -8.87
CA TRP A 95 11.26 3.59 -9.13
C TRP A 95 10.65 2.58 -8.15
N PHE A 96 10.70 2.86 -6.84
CA PHE A 96 10.20 1.98 -5.79
C PHE A 96 8.69 1.73 -5.92
N CYS A 97 7.89 2.78 -6.15
CA CYS A 97 6.45 2.65 -6.30
C CYS A 97 6.04 1.87 -7.57
N ASN A 98 6.88 1.86 -8.60
CA ASN A 98 6.65 1.13 -9.84
C ASN A 98 7.21 -0.31 -9.83
N LEU A 99 7.91 -0.72 -8.76
CA LEU A 99 8.30 -2.11 -8.59
C LEU A 99 7.08 -3.03 -8.51
N ARG A 100 7.20 -4.19 -9.16
CA ARG A 100 6.17 -5.24 -9.10
C ARG A 100 5.93 -5.66 -7.65
N GLY A 101 4.68 -5.58 -7.20
CA GLY A 101 4.27 -5.82 -5.80
C GLY A 101 4.06 -4.55 -4.97
N ASN A 102 4.53 -3.39 -5.44
CA ASN A 102 4.42 -2.11 -4.75
C ASN A 102 3.26 -1.24 -5.25
N GLU A 103 2.32 -1.83 -6.01
CA GLU A 103 1.25 -1.08 -6.67
C GLU A 103 0.29 -0.40 -5.68
N PHE A 104 0.33 -0.74 -4.39
CA PHE A 104 -0.49 -0.10 -3.36
C PHE A 104 0.10 1.23 -2.86
N PHE A 105 1.40 1.47 -3.02
CA PHE A 105 2.02 2.72 -2.59
C PHE A 105 1.58 3.88 -3.48
N CYS A 106 1.38 5.05 -2.88
CA CYS A 106 1.47 6.31 -3.61
C CYS A 106 2.87 6.90 -3.45
N GLU A 107 3.29 7.71 -4.42
CA GLU A 107 4.52 8.49 -4.32
C GLU A 107 4.33 9.58 -3.26
N VAL A 108 5.24 9.61 -2.28
CA VAL A 108 5.27 10.64 -1.23
C VAL A 108 5.99 11.87 -1.76
N ASP A 109 5.41 13.06 -1.56
CA ASP A 109 6.05 14.32 -1.96
C ASP A 109 7.40 14.50 -1.23
N GLU A 110 8.47 14.84 -1.96
CA GLU A 110 9.79 15.09 -1.37
C GLU A 110 9.74 16.22 -0.32
N ASP A 111 8.97 17.29 -0.55
CA ASP A 111 8.76 18.37 0.42
C ASP A 111 8.23 17.86 1.78
N TYR A 112 7.43 16.78 1.78
CA TYR A 112 6.93 16.18 3.02
C TYR A 112 8.04 15.42 3.75
N ILE A 113 8.91 14.76 3.01
CA ILE A 113 10.05 13.99 3.54
C ILE A 113 11.15 14.93 4.06
N GLN A 114 11.41 16.04 3.38
CA GLN A 114 12.42 17.03 3.77
C GLN A 114 12.07 17.81 5.05
N ASP A 115 10.81 17.78 5.49
CA ASP A 115 10.40 18.36 6.77
C ASP A 115 10.59 17.33 7.90
N ASP A 116 11.69 17.49 8.65
CA ASP A 116 12.10 16.66 9.79
C ASP A 116 10.98 16.42 10.82
N PHE A 117 10.04 17.36 10.97
CA PHE A 117 8.93 17.19 11.90
C PHE A 117 8.07 15.99 11.54
N ASN A 118 7.86 15.74 10.25
CA ASN A 118 7.07 14.61 9.75
C ASN A 118 7.77 13.27 9.98
N LEU A 119 9.10 13.29 10.09
CA LEU A 119 9.95 12.11 10.27
C LEU A 119 10.30 11.81 11.74
N CYS A 120 9.82 12.64 12.67
CA CYS A 120 10.14 12.52 14.09
C CYS A 120 9.96 11.09 14.63
N GLY A 121 10.99 10.58 15.32
CA GLY A 121 11.02 9.27 15.97
C GLY A 121 11.27 8.06 15.04
N LEU A 122 11.49 8.26 13.74
CA LEU A 122 11.83 7.17 12.81
C LEU A 122 13.31 6.76 12.89
N SER A 123 14.21 7.69 13.22
CA SER A 123 15.65 7.41 13.34
C SER A 123 16.01 6.35 14.40
N SER A 124 15.18 6.18 15.44
CA SER A 124 15.37 5.10 16.43
C SER A 124 14.79 3.75 15.99
N GLN A 125 14.01 3.73 14.91
CA GLN A 125 13.31 2.54 14.40
C GLN A 125 13.94 1.95 13.14
N VAL A 126 14.76 2.72 12.43
CA VAL A 126 15.38 2.32 11.17
C VAL A 126 16.91 2.41 11.33
N PRO A 127 17.68 1.34 11.07
CA PRO A 127 19.14 1.44 11.06
C PRO A 127 19.62 2.18 9.81
N TYR A 128 20.85 2.70 9.84
CA TYR A 128 21.41 3.46 8.72
C TYR A 128 20.47 4.59 8.25
N TYR A 129 19.69 5.17 9.18
CA TYR A 129 18.61 6.10 8.87
C TYR A 129 19.04 7.23 7.92
N ASP A 130 20.18 7.87 8.19
CA ASP A 130 20.68 8.98 7.36
C ASP A 130 21.00 8.49 5.93
N HIS A 131 21.73 7.39 5.78
CA HIS A 131 22.03 6.81 4.46
C HIS A 131 20.78 6.31 3.72
N ALA A 132 19.82 5.75 4.45
CA ALA A 132 18.54 5.32 3.89
C ALA A 132 17.72 6.51 3.40
N LEU A 133 17.73 7.62 4.15
CA LEU A 133 17.05 8.86 3.76
C LEU A 133 17.73 9.52 2.55
N ASP A 134 19.06 9.58 2.54
CA ASP A 134 19.84 10.08 1.40
C ASP A 134 19.52 9.29 0.13
N LEU A 135 19.42 7.95 0.24
CA LEU A 135 19.05 7.08 -0.88
C LEU A 135 17.62 7.36 -1.38
N ILE A 136 16.64 7.54 -0.48
CA ILE A 136 15.24 7.84 -0.86
C ILE A 136 15.13 9.18 -1.59
N LEU A 137 15.95 10.17 -1.20
CA LEU A 137 15.94 11.52 -1.75
C LEU A 137 16.93 11.72 -2.91
N ASP A 138 17.52 10.63 -3.42
CA ASP A 138 18.54 10.65 -4.48
C ASP A 138 19.69 11.64 -4.19
N LEU A 139 20.08 11.79 -2.92
CA LEU A 139 21.19 12.64 -2.51
C LEU A 139 22.52 11.91 -2.72
N GLU A 140 23.53 12.63 -3.21
CA GLU A 140 24.87 12.08 -3.36
C GLU A 140 25.43 11.68 -1.98
N SER A 141 25.74 10.41 -1.81
CA SER A 141 26.48 9.91 -0.65
C SER A 141 27.73 10.76 -0.44
N SER A 142 27.87 11.39 0.74
CA SER A 142 29.05 12.20 1.04
C SER A 142 30.31 11.36 0.79
N ALA A 143 31.10 11.77 -0.20
CA ALA A 143 32.05 10.98 -0.99
C ALA A 143 33.27 10.37 -0.25
N GLY A 144 33.06 9.66 0.87
CA GLY A 144 34.11 9.04 1.69
C GLY A 144 33.79 7.65 2.23
N ASP A 145 32.53 7.22 2.23
CA ASP A 145 32.14 5.91 2.79
C ASP A 145 32.18 4.82 1.72
N VAL A 146 33.25 4.01 1.75
CA VAL A 146 33.34 2.79 0.96
C VAL A 146 32.60 1.69 1.70
N PHE A 147 31.33 1.48 1.36
CA PHE A 147 30.54 0.37 1.89
C PHE A 147 30.94 -0.96 1.26
N THR A 148 30.86 -2.04 2.04
CA THR A 148 30.86 -3.39 1.48
C THR A 148 29.53 -3.66 0.77
N GLU A 149 29.49 -4.62 -0.16
CA GLU A 149 28.23 -5.01 -0.83
C GLU A 149 27.13 -5.40 0.18
N GLU A 150 27.50 -6.09 1.26
CA GLU A 150 26.56 -6.47 2.33
C GLU A 150 25.99 -5.26 3.06
N GLN A 151 26.80 -4.22 3.30
CA GLN A 151 26.31 -2.98 3.91
C GLN A 151 25.37 -2.21 2.97
N HIS A 152 25.66 -2.24 1.66
CA HIS A 152 24.77 -1.63 0.66
C HIS A 152 23.38 -2.29 0.67
N ASP A 153 23.30 -3.62 0.71
CA ASP A 153 22.01 -4.33 0.80
C ASP A 153 21.23 -3.96 2.09
N LEU A 154 21.93 -3.74 3.20
CA LEU A 154 21.32 -3.33 4.46
C LEU A 154 20.75 -1.91 4.37
N VAL A 155 21.44 -0.98 3.70
CA VAL A 155 20.95 0.39 3.45
C VAL A 155 19.73 0.36 2.54
N GLU A 156 19.75 -0.42 1.45
CA GLU A 156 18.58 -0.58 0.57
C GLU A 156 17.36 -1.09 1.36
N THR A 157 17.54 -2.14 2.17
CA THR A 157 16.44 -2.68 2.99
C THR A 157 15.95 -1.67 4.03
N ALA A 158 16.87 -0.89 4.61
CA ALA A 158 16.52 0.18 5.53
C ALA A 158 15.73 1.31 4.82
N ALA A 159 16.06 1.65 3.58
CA ALA A 159 15.34 2.61 2.77
C ALA A 159 13.91 2.14 2.44
N GLU A 160 13.74 0.87 2.04
CA GLU A 160 12.40 0.30 1.83
C GLU A 160 11.55 0.37 3.11
N MET A 161 12.12 0.03 4.26
CA MET A 161 11.44 0.12 5.55
C MET A 161 11.12 1.56 5.95
N LEU A 162 12.08 2.47 5.80
CA LEU A 162 11.91 3.88 6.11
C LEU A 162 10.80 4.49 5.25
N TYR A 163 10.83 4.26 3.93
CA TYR A 163 9.81 4.75 3.03
C TYR A 163 8.42 4.21 3.39
N GLY A 164 8.31 2.94 3.76
CA GLY A 164 7.06 2.36 4.26
C GLY A 164 6.53 3.07 5.52
N LEU A 165 7.40 3.40 6.47
CA LEU A 165 7.05 4.12 7.70
C LEU A 165 6.73 5.60 7.48
N ILE A 166 7.31 6.22 6.46
CA ILE A 166 6.96 7.56 6.00
C ILE A 166 5.58 7.51 5.33
N HIS A 167 5.36 6.54 4.45
CA HIS A 167 4.14 6.38 3.67
C HIS A 167 2.90 6.26 4.57
N VAL A 168 2.94 5.44 5.63
CA VAL A 168 1.79 5.30 6.57
C VAL A 168 1.42 6.62 7.24
N ARG A 169 2.39 7.53 7.47
CA ARG A 169 2.11 8.88 7.98
C ARG A 169 1.54 9.76 6.87
N TYR A 170 2.16 9.71 5.69
CA TYR A 170 1.79 10.53 4.54
C TYR A 170 0.34 10.29 4.09
N VAL A 171 -0.12 9.04 4.01
CA VAL A 171 -1.48 8.70 3.55
C VAL A 171 -2.59 9.18 4.49
N LEU A 172 -2.26 9.73 5.66
CA LEU A 172 -3.20 10.37 6.57
C LEU A 172 -3.31 11.88 6.36
N THR A 173 -2.41 12.48 5.59
CA THR A 173 -2.45 13.89 5.20
C THR A 173 -3.49 14.14 4.11
N THR A 174 -3.87 15.40 3.87
CA THR A 174 -4.79 15.76 2.79
C THR A 174 -4.23 15.39 1.41
N LYS A 175 -2.92 15.59 1.17
CA LYS A 175 -2.28 15.24 -0.10
C LYS A 175 -2.20 13.73 -0.30
N GLY A 176 -1.76 12.99 0.71
CA GLY A 176 -1.69 11.53 0.66
C GLY A 176 -3.06 10.87 0.48
N LEU A 177 -4.10 11.36 1.16
CA LEU A 177 -5.48 10.90 0.94
C LEU A 177 -5.96 11.13 -0.50
N ALA A 178 -5.60 12.27 -1.10
CA ALA A 178 -5.95 12.57 -2.49
C ALA A 178 -5.19 11.66 -3.48
N ALA A 179 -3.90 11.39 -3.24
CA ALA A 179 -3.14 10.44 -4.05
C ALA A 179 -3.73 9.03 -3.98
N MET A 180 -4.07 8.57 -2.78
CA MET A 180 -4.72 7.26 -2.58
C MET A 180 -6.14 7.20 -3.15
N LEU A 181 -6.84 8.34 -3.28
CA LEU A 181 -8.14 8.41 -3.92
C LEU A 181 -8.05 8.10 -5.42
N GLU A 182 -7.03 8.61 -6.11
CA GLU A 182 -6.83 8.31 -7.53
C GLU A 182 -6.56 6.82 -7.74
N LYS A 183 -5.69 6.22 -6.92
CA LYS A 183 -5.45 4.76 -6.91
C LYS A 183 -6.73 3.96 -6.64
N TYR A 184 -7.58 4.43 -5.73
CA TYR A 184 -8.87 3.81 -5.43
C TYR A 184 -9.83 3.83 -6.62
N LYS A 185 -9.93 4.96 -7.33
CA LYS A 185 -10.75 5.10 -8.55
C LYS A 185 -10.26 4.18 -9.67
N ASN A 186 -8.94 4.03 -9.79
CA ASN A 186 -8.29 3.14 -10.76
C ASN A 186 -8.34 1.66 -10.36
N VAL A 187 -8.82 1.37 -9.15
CA VAL A 187 -8.97 0.00 -8.61
C VAL A 187 -7.61 -0.71 -8.46
N GLU A 188 -6.56 0.05 -8.16
CA GLU A 188 -5.20 -0.46 -8.00
C GLU A 188 -5.05 -1.34 -6.75
N PHE A 189 -5.86 -1.09 -5.71
CA PHE A 189 -5.96 -1.97 -4.54
C PHE A 189 -6.72 -3.28 -4.81
N GLY A 190 -7.27 -3.44 -6.01
CA GLY A 190 -8.07 -4.59 -6.40
C GLY A 190 -9.53 -4.53 -5.92
N ARG A 191 -10.20 -5.68 -6.05
CA ARG A 191 -11.65 -5.83 -5.85
C ARG A 191 -11.99 -6.90 -4.83
N CYS A 192 -13.08 -6.68 -4.12
CA CYS A 192 -13.59 -7.63 -3.13
C CYS A 192 -13.80 -9.02 -3.73
N PRO A 193 -13.30 -10.09 -3.08
CA PRO A 193 -13.47 -11.45 -3.58
C PRO A 193 -14.89 -12.01 -3.39
N ARG A 194 -15.71 -11.41 -2.52
CA ARG A 194 -17.09 -11.86 -2.33
C ARG A 194 -17.93 -11.58 -3.57
N VAL A 195 -18.51 -12.63 -4.14
CA VAL A 195 -19.45 -12.55 -5.29
C VAL A 195 -20.58 -11.54 -5.03
N CYS A 196 -21.14 -11.55 -3.82
CA CYS A 196 -22.20 -10.63 -3.40
C CYS A 196 -21.80 -9.15 -3.35
N CYS A 197 -20.49 -8.85 -3.36
CA CYS A 197 -20.00 -7.48 -3.47
C CYS A 197 -19.93 -6.98 -4.90
N SER A 198 -20.12 -7.83 -5.91
CA SER A 198 -20.10 -7.46 -7.34
C SER A 198 -18.81 -6.73 -7.74
N GLY A 199 -17.65 -7.20 -7.23
CA GLY A 199 -16.36 -6.61 -7.56
C GLY A 199 -16.13 -5.20 -7.01
N GLN A 200 -16.71 -4.86 -5.85
CA GLN A 200 -16.46 -3.58 -5.16
C GLN A 200 -14.94 -3.27 -5.07
N PRO A 201 -14.49 -2.08 -5.51
CA PRO A 201 -13.13 -1.60 -5.25
C PRO A 201 -12.80 -1.55 -3.76
N CYS A 202 -11.63 -2.07 -3.40
CA CYS A 202 -11.13 -2.14 -2.04
C CYS A 202 -10.08 -1.06 -1.76
N LEU A 203 -9.61 -0.99 -0.52
CA LEU A 203 -8.50 -0.14 -0.07
C LEU A 203 -7.45 -1.03 0.60
N ALA A 204 -6.17 -0.66 0.53
CA ALA A 204 -5.14 -1.28 1.36
C ALA A 204 -5.41 -1.01 2.85
N VAL A 205 -5.06 -1.98 3.72
CA VAL A 205 -5.20 -1.88 5.18
C VAL A 205 -4.13 -2.73 5.87
N GLY A 206 -3.54 -2.20 6.94
CA GLY A 206 -2.72 -2.93 7.90
C GLY A 206 -3.57 -3.43 9.08
N GLN A 207 -3.28 -4.63 9.58
CA GLN A 207 -3.92 -5.15 10.81
C GLN A 207 -3.16 -4.76 12.08
N SER A 208 -1.94 -4.23 11.93
CA SER A 208 -1.09 -3.70 12.98
C SER A 208 -0.28 -2.54 12.44
N ASP A 209 0.05 -1.58 13.30
CA ASP A 209 0.96 -0.47 13.02
C ASP A 209 2.41 -0.81 13.41
N ILE A 210 2.65 -2.02 13.95
CA ILE A 210 3.98 -2.51 14.30
C ILE A 210 4.53 -3.31 13.11
N PRO A 211 5.71 -2.95 12.57
CA PRO A 211 6.32 -3.66 11.45
C PRO A 211 6.48 -5.17 11.70
N ARG A 212 6.43 -5.94 10.61
CA ARG A 212 6.63 -7.38 10.49
C ARG A 212 5.63 -8.26 11.27
N GLN A 213 4.56 -7.68 11.80
CA GLN A 213 3.49 -8.46 12.45
C GLN A 213 2.51 -9.11 11.48
N SER A 214 2.18 -8.41 10.39
CA SER A 214 1.23 -8.89 9.40
C SER A 214 1.45 -8.23 8.06
N THR A 215 1.22 -8.96 6.99
CA THR A 215 1.31 -8.42 5.64
C THR A 215 0.05 -7.65 5.30
N VAL A 216 0.15 -6.73 4.34
CA VAL A 216 -0.95 -5.88 3.88
C VAL A 216 -2.17 -6.72 3.50
N LYS A 217 -3.35 -6.17 3.78
CA LYS A 217 -4.64 -6.73 3.39
C LYS A 217 -5.42 -5.71 2.59
N ILE A 218 -6.54 -6.14 2.04
CA ILE A 218 -7.50 -5.26 1.38
C ILE A 218 -8.81 -5.21 2.16
N TYR A 219 -9.33 -4.02 2.40
CA TYR A 219 -10.62 -3.79 3.04
C TYR A 219 -11.69 -3.49 2.00
N CYS A 220 -12.82 -4.20 2.08
CA CYS A 220 -13.97 -3.93 1.22
C CYS A 220 -14.99 -3.02 1.93
N PRO A 221 -15.25 -1.80 1.42
CA PRO A 221 -16.21 -0.89 2.04
C PRO A 221 -17.69 -1.31 1.89
N LYS A 222 -17.99 -2.32 1.06
CA LYS A 222 -19.38 -2.82 0.85
C LYS A 222 -19.79 -3.91 1.83
N CYS A 223 -18.87 -4.82 2.14
CA CYS A 223 -19.13 -5.88 3.13
C CYS A 223 -18.47 -5.63 4.48
N GLU A 224 -17.64 -4.59 4.59
CA GLU A 224 -16.99 -4.14 5.82
C GLU A 224 -16.10 -5.23 6.42
N ASP A 225 -15.29 -5.86 5.57
CA ASP A 225 -14.47 -7.02 5.92
C ASP A 225 -13.13 -6.99 5.18
N ILE A 226 -12.15 -7.74 5.70
CA ILE A 226 -10.74 -7.73 5.28
C ILE A 226 -10.38 -9.03 4.55
N TYR A 227 -9.60 -8.92 3.48
CA TYR A 227 -9.19 -10.05 2.63
C TYR A 227 -7.69 -9.98 2.31
N ALA A 228 -7.11 -11.12 1.94
CA ALA A 228 -5.80 -11.13 1.32
C ALA A 228 -5.87 -10.47 -0.09
N PRO A 229 -4.81 -9.75 -0.51
CA PRO A 229 -4.66 -9.33 -1.90
C PRO A 229 -4.70 -10.53 -2.85
N ARG A 230 -5.08 -10.31 -4.11
CA ARG A 230 -5.13 -11.41 -5.11
C ARG A 230 -3.75 -11.73 -5.70
N SER A 231 -2.91 -10.72 -5.87
CA SER A 231 -1.57 -10.88 -6.43
C SER A 231 -0.63 -11.40 -5.34
N ARG A 232 0.08 -12.48 -5.63
CA ARG A 232 1.07 -13.05 -4.70
C ARG A 232 2.29 -12.13 -4.48
N HIS A 233 2.53 -11.19 -5.40
CA HIS A 233 3.63 -10.23 -5.28
C HIS A 233 3.43 -9.27 -4.09
N GLN A 234 2.19 -9.13 -3.61
CA GLN A 234 1.84 -8.30 -2.46
C GLN A 234 1.82 -9.11 -1.14
N ASP A 235 2.08 -10.43 -1.18
CA ASP A 235 1.97 -11.30 0.00
C ASP A 235 3.03 -10.97 1.06
N ASN A 236 4.18 -10.40 0.65
CA ASN A 236 5.30 -10.05 1.52
C ASN A 236 5.30 -8.57 1.96
N LEU A 237 4.40 -7.76 1.40
CA LEU A 237 4.38 -6.33 1.71
C LEU A 237 3.85 -6.10 3.13
N ASP A 238 4.57 -5.32 3.93
CA ASP A 238 4.20 -5.08 5.33
C ASP A 238 2.91 -4.25 5.44
N GLY A 239 1.97 -4.72 6.26
CA GLY A 239 0.72 -3.99 6.52
C GLY A 239 0.94 -2.71 7.31
N ALA A 240 2.01 -2.61 8.11
CA ALA A 240 2.33 -1.44 8.90
C ALA A 240 2.59 -0.18 8.03
N TYR A 241 2.98 -0.37 6.75
CA TYR A 241 3.21 0.72 5.80
C TYR A 241 1.91 1.38 5.28
N PHE A 242 0.76 0.79 5.60
CA PHE A 242 -0.57 1.35 5.33
C PHE A 242 -1.32 1.65 6.63
N GLY A 243 -0.99 0.91 7.69
CA GLY A 243 -1.51 1.10 9.03
C GLY A 243 -2.98 0.73 9.19
N THR A 244 -3.43 0.80 10.43
CA THR A 244 -4.81 0.47 10.83
C THR A 244 -5.79 1.61 10.58
N THR A 245 -5.28 2.84 10.40
CA THR A 245 -6.09 4.07 10.38
C THR A 245 -6.51 4.49 8.98
N PHE A 246 -5.61 4.38 8.00
CA PHE A 246 -5.77 4.95 6.65
C PHE A 246 -7.14 4.66 6.03
N THR A 247 -7.52 3.39 5.95
CA THR A 247 -8.77 2.95 5.31
C THR A 247 -10.00 3.63 5.91
N HIS A 248 -10.04 3.75 7.24
CA HIS A 248 -11.19 4.27 7.95
C HIS A 248 -11.25 5.80 7.83
N LEU A 249 -10.10 6.47 7.96
CA LEU A 249 -9.99 7.91 7.75
C LEU A 249 -10.38 8.29 6.31
N PHE A 250 -9.87 7.55 5.32
CA PHE A 250 -10.22 7.74 3.91
C PHE A 250 -11.74 7.70 3.69
N LEU A 251 -12.41 6.70 4.26
CA LEU A 251 -13.86 6.53 4.12
C LEU A 251 -14.66 7.55 4.95
N MET A 252 -14.09 8.13 6.01
CA MET A 252 -14.68 9.25 6.73
C MET A 252 -14.61 10.54 5.90
N THR A 253 -13.44 10.81 5.30
CA THR A 253 -13.19 11.98 4.44
C THR A 253 -13.99 11.92 3.14
N TYR A 254 -14.00 10.78 2.46
CA TYR A 254 -14.71 10.57 1.19
C TYR A 254 -16.01 9.78 1.39
N GLY A 255 -16.83 10.19 2.35
CA GLY A 255 -18.06 9.46 2.73
C GLY A 255 -19.05 9.21 1.58
N HIS A 256 -19.04 10.04 0.54
CA HIS A 256 -19.86 9.86 -0.67
C HIS A 256 -19.46 8.63 -1.51
N LEU A 257 -18.27 8.07 -1.31
CA LEU A 257 -17.81 6.85 -1.97
C LEU A 257 -18.25 5.57 -1.25
N LYS A 258 -18.79 5.68 -0.03
CA LYS A 258 -19.29 4.51 0.71
C LYS A 258 -20.45 3.88 -0.05
N PRO A 259 -20.33 2.61 -0.48
CA PRO A 259 -21.38 1.95 -1.23
C PRO A 259 -22.61 1.74 -0.35
N GLN A 260 -23.80 1.79 -0.95
CA GLN A 260 -25.03 1.42 -0.24
C GLN A 260 -24.95 -0.05 0.22
N LYS A 261 -25.16 -0.26 1.51
CA LYS A 261 -25.15 -1.59 2.13
C LYS A 261 -26.35 -2.41 1.61
N ARG A 262 -26.12 -3.20 0.56
CA ARG A 262 -27.04 -4.25 0.11
C ARG A 262 -26.39 -5.60 0.39
N LEU A 263 -26.74 -6.19 1.52
CA LEU A 263 -26.28 -7.52 1.91
C LEU A 263 -27.17 -8.58 1.28
N THR A 264 -27.08 -8.77 -0.03
CA THR A 264 -27.58 -10.01 -0.63
C THR A 264 -26.61 -11.13 -0.28
N SER A 265 -26.91 -11.92 0.75
CA SER A 265 -26.11 -13.09 1.10
C SER A 265 -26.39 -14.26 0.15
N TYR A 266 -25.39 -15.11 -0.08
CA TYR A 266 -25.62 -16.38 -0.77
C TYR A 266 -26.67 -17.20 0.00
N ILE A 267 -27.68 -17.69 -0.72
CA ILE A 267 -28.72 -18.55 -0.15
C ILE A 267 -28.41 -19.98 -0.62
N PRO A 268 -27.87 -20.85 0.26
CA PRO A 268 -27.58 -22.22 -0.11
C PRO A 268 -28.88 -22.94 -0.47
N ARG A 269 -28.86 -23.66 -1.59
CA ARG A 269 -30.00 -24.43 -2.10
C ARG A 269 -29.60 -25.83 -2.51
N VAL A 270 -30.44 -26.81 -2.18
CA VAL A 270 -30.32 -28.20 -2.62
C VAL A 270 -31.62 -28.56 -3.34
N PHE A 271 -31.54 -28.95 -4.62
CA PHE A 271 -32.70 -29.15 -5.50
C PHE A 271 -33.70 -27.98 -5.52
N GLY A 272 -33.20 -26.74 -5.41
CA GLY A 272 -34.03 -25.52 -5.38
C GLY A 272 -34.55 -25.12 -4.00
N PHE A 273 -34.55 -26.03 -3.02
CA PHE A 273 -34.99 -25.76 -1.66
C PHE A 273 -33.89 -25.08 -0.85
N LYS A 274 -34.25 -24.07 -0.04
CA LYS A 274 -33.31 -23.38 0.85
C LYS A 274 -32.86 -24.35 1.95
N VAL A 275 -31.56 -24.39 2.23
CA VAL A 275 -31.02 -25.17 3.34
C VAL A 275 -31.28 -24.42 4.66
N HIS A 276 -31.78 -25.13 5.68
CA HIS A 276 -31.99 -24.55 7.02
C HIS A 276 -30.65 -24.31 7.71
N LYS A 277 -30.58 -23.29 8.58
CA LYS A 277 -29.39 -23.09 9.40
C LYS A 277 -29.34 -24.19 10.47
N PRO A 278 -28.17 -24.83 10.70
CA PRO A 278 -28.02 -25.79 11.78
C PRO A 278 -28.23 -25.15 13.16
#